data_AF-A0A388PGH3-F1
#
_entry.id   AF-A0A388PGH3-F1
#
_cell.length_a   1.000
_cell.length_b   1.000
_cell.length_c   1.000
_cell.angle_alpha   90.00
_cell.angle_beta   90.00
_cell.angle_gamma   90.00
#
_symmetry.space_group_name_H-M   'P 1'
#
loop_
_entity.id
_entity.type
_entity.pdbx_description
1 polymer ?
#
loop_
_entity_poly.entity_id
_entity_poly.type
_entity_poly.pdbx_seq_one_letter_code
_entity_poly.pdbx_strand_id
1 'polypeptide(L)'
;MNARLTRTSWIARITFLEAIRQRFFAFLLVLSAVMVVSSVSLRFMDFGHSELKFVADFAFGGMFLFGSVLALVMTAQLFFAEIENRTALTLLAKPLSRTEFLLGKFLGTWAVLGVFVFSLAFLQGVILWSRTQELIVLAAETGRVAPDFSVSGLASFAVLQWLRLGVVAAMVLMVSAVARTFLFTVIVGAMAIVAGQLQWLAQEALLKPSDASVVTKSLLWISSRVIPQPPAV
;
A
#
# COMPACT_ATOMS: atom_id res chain seq x y z
N MET A 1 4.91 23.64 -21.90
CA MET A 1 4.41 22.74 -20.83
C MET A 1 4.47 21.26 -21.25
N ASN A 2 4.08 20.91 -22.48
CA ASN A 2 4.07 19.53 -22.99
C ASN A 2 5.42 18.81 -22.93
N ALA A 3 6.54 19.51 -23.17
CA ALA A 3 7.88 18.91 -23.13
C ALA A 3 8.34 18.45 -21.74
N ARG A 4 7.77 19.01 -20.66
CA ARG A 4 8.07 18.61 -19.27
C ARG A 4 7.29 17.36 -18.89
N LEU A 5 5.99 17.36 -19.18
CA LEU A 5 5.08 16.22 -18.94
C LEU A 5 5.51 14.97 -19.70
N THR A 6 5.93 15.11 -20.96
CA THR A 6 6.43 13.97 -21.73
C THR A 6 7.68 13.37 -21.09
N ARG A 7 8.65 14.20 -20.67
CA ARG A 7 9.86 13.72 -19.98
C ARG A 7 9.55 12.98 -18.69
N THR A 8 8.66 13.51 -17.84
CA THR A 8 8.24 12.85 -16.60
C THR A 8 7.57 11.51 -16.87
N SER A 9 6.70 11.42 -17.88
CA SER A 9 6.05 10.17 -18.29
C SER A 9 7.05 9.13 -18.81
N TRP A 10 8.05 9.56 -19.58
CA TRP A 10 9.13 8.67 -20.05
C TRP A 10 9.94 8.10 -18.88
N ILE A 11 10.32 8.93 -17.92
CA ILE A 11 11.03 8.49 -16.70
C ILE A 11 10.16 7.49 -15.94
N ALA A 12 8.88 7.82 -15.70
CA ALA A 12 7.95 6.94 -15.00
C ALA A 12 7.82 5.57 -15.67
N ARG A 13 7.75 5.52 -17.01
CA ARG A 13 7.67 4.27 -17.77
C ARG A 13 8.92 3.42 -17.64
N ILE A 14 10.11 4.04 -17.67
CA ILE A 14 11.37 3.32 -17.49
C ILE A 14 11.44 2.76 -16.07
N THR A 15 11.16 3.59 -15.06
CA THR A 15 11.12 3.18 -13.66
C THR A 15 10.13 2.04 -13.41
N PHE A 16 8.95 2.10 -14.03
CA PHE A 16 7.93 1.06 -13.94
C PHE A 16 8.40 -0.28 -14.53
N LEU A 17 8.97 -0.27 -15.74
CA LEU A 17 9.47 -1.48 -16.39
C LEU A 17 10.65 -2.08 -15.63
N GLU A 18 11.53 -1.24 -15.10
CA GLU A 18 12.65 -1.69 -14.27
C GLU A 18 12.14 -2.38 -13.01
N ALA A 19 11.20 -1.76 -12.30
CA ALA A 19 10.62 -2.30 -11.07
C ALA A 19 9.84 -3.61 -11.27
N ILE A 20 9.00 -3.72 -12.30
CA ILE A 20 8.25 -4.97 -12.58
C ILE A 20 9.19 -6.14 -12.90
N ARG A 21 10.32 -5.86 -13.54
CA ARG A 21 11.30 -6.89 -13.91
C ARG A 21 12.14 -7.37 -12.71
N GLN A 22 12.12 -6.65 -11.59
CA GLN A 22 12.87 -7.07 -10.41
C GLN A 22 12.26 -8.34 -9.82
N ARG A 23 13.13 -9.32 -9.54
CA ARG A 23 12.74 -10.59 -8.88
C ARG A 23 12.05 -10.35 -7.54
N PHE A 24 12.40 -9.27 -6.85
CA PHE A 24 11.81 -8.87 -5.58
C PHE A 24 10.31 -8.57 -5.68
N PHE A 25 9.88 -7.87 -6.74
CA PHE A 25 8.46 -7.62 -7.01
C PHE A 25 7.70 -8.94 -7.20
N ALA A 26 8.20 -9.81 -8.07
CA ALA A 26 7.57 -11.11 -8.33
C ALA A 26 7.51 -11.99 -7.07
N PHE A 27 8.59 -12.01 -6.28
CA PHE A 27 8.66 -12.75 -5.02
C PHE A 27 7.60 -12.27 -4.02
N LEU A 28 7.49 -10.95 -3.79
CA LEU A 28 6.48 -10.41 -2.88
C LEU A 28 5.05 -10.60 -3.40
N LEU A 29 4.83 -10.50 -4.71
CA LEU A 29 3.51 -10.73 -5.31
C LEU A 29 3.07 -12.18 -5.08
N VAL A 30 3.94 -13.16 -5.34
CA VAL A 30 3.65 -14.57 -5.11
C VAL A 30 3.45 -14.85 -3.63
N LEU A 31 4.31 -14.34 -2.75
CA LEU A 31 4.17 -14.52 -1.31
C LEU A 31 2.84 -13.97 -0.79
N SER A 32 2.44 -12.80 -1.26
CA SER A 32 1.16 -12.17 -0.91
C SER A 32 -0.02 -12.96 -1.45
N ALA A 33 0.05 -13.43 -2.70
CA ALA A 33 -0.99 -14.27 -3.29
C ALA A 33 -1.17 -15.58 -2.50
N VAL A 34 -0.08 -16.22 -2.09
CA VAL A 34 -0.11 -17.42 -1.23
C VAL A 34 -0.77 -17.11 0.11
N MET A 35 -0.46 -15.98 0.75
CA MET A 35 -1.11 -15.56 1.99
C MET A 35 -2.62 -15.34 1.79
N VAL A 36 -3.03 -14.66 0.71
CA VAL A 36 -4.44 -14.43 0.38
C VAL A 36 -5.18 -15.74 0.16
N VAL A 37 -4.60 -16.69 -0.57
CA VAL A 37 -5.17 -18.04 -0.74
C VAL A 37 -5.23 -18.78 0.59
N SER A 38 -4.21 -18.64 1.44
CA SER A 38 -4.15 -19.31 2.75
C SER A 38 -5.21 -18.80 3.73
N SER A 39 -5.72 -17.59 3.53
CA SER A 39 -6.85 -17.04 4.28
C SER A 39 -8.09 -17.94 4.22
N VAL A 40 -8.29 -18.65 3.11
CA VAL A 40 -9.36 -19.64 2.95
C VAL A 40 -9.22 -20.83 3.89
N SER A 41 -8.00 -21.26 4.19
CA SER A 41 -7.77 -22.41 5.09
C SER A 41 -7.95 -22.04 6.57
N LEU A 42 -7.78 -20.76 6.93
CA LEU A 42 -7.88 -20.26 8.31
C LEU A 42 -9.32 -20.00 8.78
N ARG A 43 -10.33 -20.40 8.00
CA ARG A 43 -11.75 -20.23 8.32
C ARG A 43 -12.19 -20.91 9.62
N PHE A 44 -11.54 -22.01 9.99
CA PHE A 44 -11.91 -22.78 11.19
C PHE A 44 -11.67 -22.02 12.52
N MET A 45 -10.97 -20.88 12.49
CA MET A 45 -10.73 -20.02 13.65
C MET A 45 -11.90 -19.02 13.91
N ASP A 46 -13.09 -19.25 13.37
CA ASP A 46 -14.15 -18.26 13.43
C ASP A 46 -14.71 -18.04 14.85
N PHE A 47 -14.71 -16.79 15.29
CA PHE A 47 -15.23 -16.31 16.57
C PHE A 47 -16.60 -15.61 16.40
N GLY A 48 -17.49 -16.22 15.62
CA GLY A 48 -18.90 -15.80 15.52
C GLY A 48 -19.18 -14.56 14.65
N HIS A 49 -18.29 -14.20 13.72
CA HIS A 49 -18.57 -13.19 12.68
C HIS A 49 -18.84 -13.86 11.33
N SER A 50 -19.25 -13.09 10.32
CA SER A 50 -19.41 -13.61 8.95
C SER A 50 -18.03 -14.05 8.41
N GLU A 51 -17.79 -15.36 8.24
CA GLU A 51 -16.56 -15.99 7.70
C GLU A 51 -15.90 -15.18 6.56
N LEU A 52 -16.76 -14.71 5.67
CA LEU A 52 -16.47 -13.90 4.51
C LEU A 52 -15.75 -12.57 4.79
N LYS A 53 -16.13 -11.90 5.89
CA LYS A 53 -15.52 -10.64 6.32
C LYS A 53 -14.12 -10.90 6.90
N PHE A 54 -13.95 -11.97 7.66
CA PHE A 54 -12.63 -12.36 8.19
C PHE A 54 -11.64 -12.63 7.04
N VAL A 55 -12.07 -13.39 6.03
CA VAL A 55 -11.25 -13.67 4.84
C VAL A 55 -10.87 -12.40 4.08
N ALA A 56 -11.82 -11.45 3.95
CA ALA A 56 -11.55 -10.17 3.31
C ALA A 56 -10.56 -9.32 4.12
N ASP A 57 -10.79 -9.15 5.42
CA ASP A 57 -9.96 -8.33 6.31
C ASP A 57 -8.53 -8.89 6.42
N PHE A 58 -8.39 -10.21 6.50
CA PHE A 58 -7.08 -10.87 6.52
C PHE A 58 -6.32 -10.69 5.20
N ALA A 59 -7.00 -10.83 4.06
CA ALA A 59 -6.40 -10.59 2.75
C ALA A 59 -5.95 -9.13 2.59
N PHE A 60 -6.79 -8.16 2.98
CA PHE A 60 -6.44 -6.74 2.91
C PHE A 60 -5.30 -6.37 3.86
N GLY A 61 -5.26 -6.95 5.07
CA GLY A 61 -4.14 -6.82 6.00
C GLY A 61 -2.83 -7.33 5.41
N GLY A 62 -2.87 -8.51 4.76
CA GLY A 62 -1.73 -9.07 4.04
C GLY A 62 -1.26 -8.18 2.88
N MET A 63 -2.19 -7.68 2.06
CA MET A 63 -1.88 -6.73 0.97
C MET A 63 -1.21 -5.46 1.50
N PHE A 64 -1.63 -4.97 2.67
CA PHE A 64 -1.00 -3.79 3.29
C PHE A 64 0.40 -4.09 3.78
N LEU A 65 0.59 -5.20 4.50
CA LEU A 65 1.88 -5.60 5.03
C LEU A 65 2.90 -5.74 3.88
N PHE A 66 2.65 -6.62 2.93
CA PHE A 66 3.59 -6.88 1.85
C PHE A 66 3.69 -5.69 0.88
N GLY A 67 2.59 -4.98 0.65
CA GLY A 67 2.60 -3.77 -0.16
C GLY A 67 3.45 -2.66 0.45
N SER A 68 3.47 -2.51 1.78
CA SER A 68 4.31 -1.53 2.48
C SER A 68 5.79 -1.88 2.41
N VAL A 69 6.13 -3.17 2.55
CA VAL A 69 7.50 -3.69 2.38
C VAL A 69 7.96 -3.48 0.93
N LEU A 70 7.09 -3.78 -0.05
CA LEU A 70 7.36 -3.54 -1.46
C LEU A 70 7.60 -2.05 -1.72
N ALA A 71 6.71 -1.17 -1.23
CA ALA A 71 6.84 0.27 -1.37
C ALA A 71 8.15 0.78 -0.75
N LEU A 72 8.55 0.28 0.41
CA LEU A 72 9.79 0.66 1.07
C LEU A 72 11.03 0.24 0.28
N VAL A 73 11.16 -1.07 0.04
CA VAL A 73 12.38 -1.65 -0.52
C VAL A 73 12.54 -1.27 -1.98
N MET A 74 11.47 -1.34 -2.77
CA MET A 74 11.53 -1.03 -4.20
C MET A 74 11.83 0.44 -4.45
N THR A 75 11.21 1.34 -3.68
CA THR A 75 11.51 2.78 -3.76
C THR A 75 12.99 3.06 -3.46
N ALA A 76 13.52 2.48 -2.38
CA ALA A 76 14.91 2.63 -2.01
C ALA A 76 15.83 2.03 -3.08
N GLN A 77 15.57 0.81 -3.55
CA GLN A 77 16.39 0.15 -4.56
C GLN A 77 16.42 0.95 -5.86
N LEU A 78 15.27 1.40 -6.36
CA LEU A 78 15.19 2.25 -7.54
C LEU A 78 16.00 3.54 -7.34
N PHE A 79 15.89 4.18 -6.17
CA PHE A 79 16.62 5.42 -5.87
C PHE A 79 18.13 5.22 -5.87
N PHE A 80 18.66 4.23 -5.14
CA PHE A 80 20.09 4.00 -5.03
C PHE A 80 20.71 3.38 -6.28
N ALA A 81 19.98 2.51 -7.01
CA ALA A 81 20.48 1.91 -8.25
C ALA A 81 20.83 2.96 -9.31
N GLU A 82 20.12 4.08 -9.37
CA GLU A 82 20.44 5.18 -10.31
C GLU A 82 21.62 6.05 -9.84
N ILE A 83 21.84 6.14 -8.52
CA ILE A 83 23.00 6.84 -7.96
C ILE A 83 24.28 6.03 -8.22
N GLU A 84 24.22 4.72 -8.03
CA GLU A 84 25.37 3.82 -8.10
C GLU A 84 25.80 3.50 -9.52
N ASN A 85 24.86 3.34 -10.47
CA ASN A 85 25.17 2.98 -11.87
C ASN A 85 25.80 4.11 -12.71
N ARG A 86 26.15 5.27 -12.14
CA ARG A 86 26.68 6.46 -12.85
C ARG A 86 25.85 6.94 -14.06
N THR A 87 24.65 6.40 -14.26
CA THR A 87 23.71 6.84 -15.29
C THR A 87 23.14 8.22 -14.96
N ALA A 88 23.20 8.64 -13.69
CA ALA A 88 22.98 10.02 -13.29
C ALA A 88 23.94 11.01 -14.00
N LEU A 89 25.21 10.66 -14.22
CA LEU A 89 26.21 11.58 -14.81
C LEU A 89 26.04 11.76 -16.33
N THR A 90 25.51 10.77 -17.04
CA THR A 90 25.23 10.88 -18.48
C THR A 90 23.85 11.47 -18.76
N LEU A 91 22.85 11.27 -17.88
CA LEU A 91 21.56 11.95 -17.96
C LEU A 91 21.65 13.44 -17.56
N LEU A 92 22.53 13.82 -16.62
CA LEU A 92 22.75 15.22 -16.21
C LEU A 92 23.46 16.08 -17.27
N ALA A 93 23.97 15.51 -18.37
CA ALA A 93 24.40 16.30 -19.53
C ALA A 93 23.20 17.06 -20.16
N LYS A 94 21.96 16.70 -19.80
CA LYS A 94 20.73 17.44 -20.09
C LYS A 94 20.20 18.02 -18.77
N PRO A 95 19.86 19.32 -18.70
CA PRO A 95 19.33 19.91 -17.48
C PRO A 95 17.93 19.35 -17.21
N LEU A 96 17.85 18.30 -16.39
CA LEU A 96 16.62 17.75 -15.85
C LEU A 96 16.37 18.43 -14.50
N SER A 97 15.18 19.00 -14.33
CA SER A 97 14.83 19.60 -13.04
C SER A 97 14.66 18.50 -11.98
N ARG A 98 15.14 18.75 -10.76
CA ARG A 98 15.07 17.78 -9.65
C ARG A 98 13.63 17.32 -9.37
N THR A 99 12.66 18.20 -9.59
CA THR A 99 11.23 17.92 -9.42
C THR A 99 10.66 16.98 -10.48
N GLU A 100 11.05 17.11 -11.76
CA GLU A 100 10.58 16.21 -12.82
C GLU A 100 11.07 14.78 -12.62
N PHE A 101 12.30 14.64 -12.15
CA PHE A 101 12.89 13.35 -11.82
C PHE A 101 12.18 12.67 -10.64
N LEU A 102 11.98 13.41 -9.54
CA LEU A 102 11.32 12.88 -8.35
C LEU A 102 9.86 12.48 -8.63
N LEU A 103 9.12 13.30 -9.38
CA LEU A 103 7.74 13.00 -9.79
C LEU A 103 7.67 11.79 -10.73
N GLY A 104 8.57 11.67 -11.70
CA GLY A 104 8.62 10.51 -12.59
C GLY A 104 8.85 9.23 -11.81
N LYS A 105 9.76 9.28 -10.84
CA LYS A 105 10.09 8.14 -9.98
C LYS A 105 8.94 7.73 -9.07
N PHE A 106 8.27 8.71 -8.45
CA PHE A 106 7.07 8.48 -7.66
C PHE A 106 5.97 7.83 -8.51
N LEU A 107 5.65 8.39 -9.68
CA LEU A 107 4.61 7.86 -10.56
C LEU A 107 4.94 6.44 -11.05
N GLY A 108 6.20 6.17 -11.38
CA GLY A 108 6.66 4.83 -11.76
C GLY A 108 6.44 3.83 -10.62
N THR A 109 6.95 4.10 -9.42
CA THR A 109 6.76 3.23 -8.26
C THR A 109 5.28 3.08 -7.88
N TRP A 110 4.52 4.18 -7.90
CA TRP A 110 3.10 4.18 -7.58
C TRP A 110 2.28 3.32 -8.55
N ALA A 111 2.61 3.35 -9.85
CA ALA A 111 2.00 2.47 -10.83
C ALA A 111 2.32 0.99 -10.57
N VAL A 112 3.55 0.64 -10.17
CA VAL A 112 3.91 -0.74 -9.82
C VAL A 112 3.14 -1.23 -8.59
N LEU A 113 3.00 -0.37 -7.57
CA LEU A 113 2.16 -0.66 -6.41
C LEU A 113 0.69 -0.84 -6.80
N GLY A 114 0.22 -0.11 -7.81
CA GLY A 114 -1.10 -0.31 -8.41
C GLY A 114 -1.24 -1.72 -8.98
N VAL A 115 -0.31 -2.14 -9.84
CA VAL A 115 -0.32 -3.51 -10.40
C VAL A 115 -0.33 -4.56 -9.29
N PHE A 116 0.49 -4.39 -8.25
CA PHE A 116 0.50 -5.27 -7.09
C PHE A 116 -0.88 -5.36 -6.42
N VAL A 117 -1.46 -4.22 -6.02
CA VAL A 117 -2.76 -4.18 -5.33
C VAL A 117 -3.89 -4.72 -6.19
N PHE A 118 -3.99 -4.28 -7.45
CA PHE A 118 -5.07 -4.71 -8.33
C PHE A 118 -4.96 -6.19 -8.69
N SER A 119 -3.75 -6.75 -8.83
CA SER A 119 -3.57 -8.19 -9.06
C SER A 119 -4.06 -9.03 -7.86
N LEU A 120 -3.74 -8.59 -6.63
CA LEU A 120 -4.19 -9.28 -5.41
C LEU A 120 -5.68 -9.05 -5.14
N ALA A 121 -6.20 -7.86 -5.41
CA ALA A 121 -7.62 -7.55 -5.29
C ALA A 121 -8.46 -8.35 -6.30
N PHE A 122 -7.95 -8.54 -7.52
CA PHE A 122 -8.58 -9.42 -8.51
C PHE A 122 -8.61 -10.87 -8.03
N LEU A 123 -7.48 -11.38 -7.54
CA LEU A 123 -7.39 -12.72 -6.96
C LEU A 123 -8.37 -12.90 -5.79
N GLN A 124 -8.42 -11.92 -4.87
CA GLN A 124 -9.38 -11.91 -3.77
C GLN A 124 -10.82 -11.89 -4.27
N GLY A 125 -11.13 -11.09 -5.29
CA GLY A 125 -12.45 -11.06 -5.92
C GLY A 125 -12.86 -12.40 -6.51
N VAL A 126 -11.95 -13.11 -7.18
CA VAL A 126 -12.19 -14.47 -7.70
C VAL A 126 -12.45 -15.47 -6.57
N ILE A 127 -11.67 -15.39 -5.48
CA ILE A 127 -11.91 -16.24 -4.30
C ILE A 127 -13.29 -15.94 -3.71
N LEU A 128 -13.62 -14.68 -3.43
CA LEU A 128 -14.90 -14.32 -2.84
C LEU A 128 -16.09 -14.68 -3.75
N TRP A 129 -15.94 -14.52 -5.07
CA TRP A 129 -16.95 -14.93 -6.05
C TRP A 129 -17.23 -16.42 -5.99
N SER A 130 -16.18 -17.26 -6.01
CA SER A 130 -16.35 -18.72 -5.93
C SER A 130 -17.02 -19.16 -4.63
N ARG A 131 -16.79 -18.45 -3.52
CA ARG A 131 -17.40 -18.76 -2.22
C ARG A 131 -18.81 -18.26 -2.04
N THR A 132 -19.15 -17.13 -2.64
CA THR A 132 -20.53 -16.62 -2.63
C THR A 132 -21.47 -17.65 -3.25
N GLN A 133 -21.04 -18.33 -4.31
CA GLN A 133 -21.82 -19.42 -4.93
C GLN A 133 -22.07 -20.58 -3.96
N GLU A 134 -21.04 -21.03 -3.22
CA GLU A 134 -21.17 -22.12 -2.23
C GLU A 134 -22.11 -21.73 -1.09
N LEU A 135 -22.01 -20.49 -0.60
CA LEU A 135 -22.82 -20.01 0.53
C LEU A 135 -24.27 -19.73 0.15
N ILE A 136 -24.57 -19.35 -1.08
CA ILE A 136 -25.96 -19.20 -1.56
C ILE A 136 -26.67 -20.56 -1.58
N VAL A 137 -25.97 -21.63 -1.98
CA VAL A 137 -26.52 -23.00 -1.96
C VAL A 137 -26.78 -23.46 -0.53
N LEU A 138 -25.83 -23.25 0.39
CA LEU A 138 -25.99 -23.59 1.80
C LEU A 138 -27.05 -22.74 2.51
N ALA A 139 -27.18 -21.46 2.14
CA ALA A 139 -28.19 -20.54 2.67
C ALA A 139 -29.59 -20.90 2.19
N ALA A 140 -29.74 -21.42 0.96
CA ALA A 140 -30.99 -21.95 0.45
C ALA A 140 -31.48 -23.18 1.25
N GLU A 141 -30.55 -23.98 1.80
CA GLU A 141 -30.87 -25.15 2.63
C GLU A 141 -31.15 -24.79 4.10
N THR A 142 -30.54 -23.72 4.65
CA THR A 142 -30.68 -23.33 6.06
C THR A 142 -31.59 -22.11 6.31
N GLY A 143 -32.17 -21.51 5.27
CA GLY A 143 -33.04 -20.34 5.40
C GLY A 143 -32.35 -19.09 5.93
N ARG A 144 -31.01 -19.02 5.83
CA ARG A 144 -30.23 -17.84 6.25
C ARG A 144 -30.21 -16.80 5.13
N VAL A 145 -30.16 -15.52 5.51
CA VAL A 145 -29.98 -14.40 4.57
C VAL A 145 -28.62 -14.56 3.91
N ALA A 146 -28.59 -14.57 2.56
CA ALA A 146 -27.35 -14.67 1.81
C ALA A 146 -26.43 -13.47 2.14
N PRO A 147 -25.16 -13.71 2.47
CA PRO A 147 -24.22 -12.62 2.65
C PRO A 147 -23.99 -11.90 1.32
N ASP A 148 -24.46 -10.66 1.22
CA ASP A 148 -24.30 -9.82 0.03
C ASP A 148 -22.86 -9.30 -0.07
N PHE A 149 -22.13 -9.75 -1.09
CA PHE A 149 -20.86 -9.15 -1.47
C PHE A 149 -21.06 -8.09 -2.54
N SER A 150 -20.83 -6.84 -2.14
CA SER A 150 -20.78 -5.73 -3.08
C SER A 150 -19.42 -5.68 -3.79
N VAL A 151 -19.39 -5.98 -5.08
CA VAL A 151 -18.21 -5.84 -5.95
C VAL A 151 -17.69 -4.40 -5.95
N SER A 152 -18.58 -3.41 -5.84
CA SER A 152 -18.19 -2.00 -5.72
C SER A 152 -17.46 -1.71 -4.41
N GLY A 153 -17.81 -2.41 -3.33
CA GLY A 153 -17.08 -2.34 -2.06
C GLY A 153 -15.62 -2.74 -2.24
N LEU A 154 -15.36 -3.93 -2.78
CA LEU A 154 -14.00 -4.42 -3.04
C LEU A 154 -13.17 -3.47 -3.92
N ALA A 155 -13.79 -2.91 -4.96
CA ALA A 155 -13.12 -1.93 -5.83
C ALA A 155 -12.73 -0.66 -5.07
N SER A 156 -13.62 -0.13 -4.22
CA SER A 156 -13.32 1.05 -3.39
C SER A 156 -12.18 0.78 -2.42
N PHE A 157 -12.15 -0.39 -1.76
CA PHE A 157 -11.06 -0.79 -0.88
C PHE A 157 -9.73 -0.93 -1.63
N ALA A 158 -9.74 -1.54 -2.82
CA ALA A 158 -8.53 -1.67 -3.63
C ALA A 158 -7.95 -0.29 -4.04
N VAL A 159 -8.81 0.67 -4.41
CA VAL A 159 -8.38 2.03 -4.74
C VAL A 159 -7.81 2.75 -3.52
N LEU A 160 -8.50 2.68 -2.37
CA LEU A 160 -8.00 3.27 -1.11
C LEU A 160 -6.67 2.66 -0.70
N GLN A 161 -6.54 1.34 -0.83
CA GLN A 161 -5.31 0.62 -0.52
C GLN A 161 -4.15 1.06 -1.42
N TRP A 162 -4.41 1.22 -2.72
CA TRP A 162 -3.42 1.74 -3.66
C TRP A 162 -2.97 3.16 -3.33
N LEU A 163 -3.91 4.05 -2.97
CA LEU A 163 -3.61 5.40 -2.51
C LEU A 163 -2.78 5.40 -1.22
N ARG A 164 -3.14 4.56 -0.26
CA ARG A 164 -2.42 4.41 1.01
C ARG A 164 -0.97 3.97 0.80
N LEU A 165 -0.73 3.00 -0.08
CA LEU A 165 0.63 2.60 -0.46
C LEU A 165 1.37 3.69 -1.24
N GLY A 166 0.65 4.51 -2.01
CA GLY A 166 1.19 5.73 -2.61
C GLY A 166 1.75 6.70 -1.56
N VAL A 167 1.03 6.94 -0.47
CA VAL A 167 1.53 7.78 0.65
C VAL A 167 2.81 7.19 1.25
N VAL A 168 2.84 5.87 1.47
CA VAL A 168 4.04 5.19 1.96
C VAL A 168 5.22 5.40 1.00
N ALA A 169 5.02 5.20 -0.31
CA ALA A 169 6.06 5.42 -1.31
C ALA A 169 6.56 6.87 -1.33
N ALA A 170 5.66 7.86 -1.18
CA ALA A 170 6.04 9.26 -1.09
C ALA A 170 6.90 9.56 0.14
N MET A 171 6.52 9.01 1.32
CA MET A 171 7.33 9.11 2.54
C MET A 171 8.71 8.49 2.35
N VAL A 172 8.80 7.30 1.74
CA VAL A 172 10.08 6.64 1.52
C VAL A 172 10.95 7.41 0.52
N LEU A 173 10.39 7.98 -0.54
CA LEU A 173 11.12 8.85 -1.46
C LEU A 173 11.65 10.09 -0.75
N MET A 174 10.85 10.71 0.12
CA MET A 174 11.27 11.86 0.91
C MET A 174 12.45 11.49 1.83
N VAL A 175 12.40 10.34 2.50
CA VAL A 175 13.51 9.83 3.31
C VAL A 175 14.74 9.56 2.44
N SER A 176 14.55 8.94 1.28
CA SER A 176 15.62 8.60 0.33
C SER A 176 16.36 9.84 -0.17
N ALA A 177 15.66 10.97 -0.34
CA ALA A 177 16.25 12.22 -0.81
C ALA A 177 17.28 12.82 0.18
N VAL A 178 17.15 12.51 1.48
CA VAL A 178 18.07 12.96 2.54
C VAL A 178 19.08 11.88 2.93
N ALA A 179 18.73 10.61 2.70
CA ALA A 179 19.53 9.47 3.07
C ALA A 179 20.85 9.37 2.30
N ARG A 180 21.92 9.03 3.02
CA ARG A 180 23.24 8.79 2.42
C ARG A 180 23.48 7.34 2.03
N THR A 181 22.69 6.41 2.58
CA THR A 181 22.85 4.96 2.34
C THR A 181 21.50 4.27 2.18
N PHE A 182 21.52 3.14 1.44
CA PHE A 182 20.36 2.28 1.26
C PHE A 182 19.80 1.78 2.60
N LEU A 183 20.67 1.26 3.47
CA LEU A 183 20.28 0.72 4.78
C LEU A 183 19.61 1.78 5.67
N PHE A 184 20.14 3.02 5.68
CA PHE A 184 19.53 4.10 6.44
C PHE A 184 18.11 4.40 5.96
N THR A 185 17.90 4.42 4.65
CA THR A 185 16.57 4.64 4.04
C THR A 185 15.58 3.56 4.45
N VAL A 186 16.01 2.29 4.40
CA VAL A 186 15.16 1.15 4.76
C VAL A 186 14.78 1.21 6.24
N ILE A 187 15.75 1.47 7.13
CA ILE A 187 15.49 1.53 8.58
C ILE A 187 14.55 2.70 8.91
N VAL A 188 14.88 3.91 8.46
CA VAL A 188 14.06 5.10 8.75
C VAL A 188 12.69 5.00 8.10
N GLY A 189 12.62 4.50 6.86
CA GLY A 189 11.36 4.27 6.17
C GLY A 189 10.49 3.22 6.86
N ALA A 190 11.07 2.11 7.35
CA ALA A 190 10.36 1.11 8.13
C ALA A 190 9.82 1.70 9.44
N MET A 191 10.65 2.46 10.17
CA MET A 191 10.20 3.17 11.38
C MET A 191 9.05 4.13 11.09
N ALA A 192 9.11 4.85 9.96
CA ALA A 192 8.06 5.79 9.56
C ALA A 192 6.75 5.06 9.20
N ILE A 193 6.82 3.89 8.55
CA ILE A 193 5.65 3.05 8.27
C ILE A 193 5.03 2.54 9.57
N VAL A 194 5.85 2.03 10.49
CA VAL A 194 5.40 1.53 11.81
C VAL A 194 4.75 2.66 12.61
N ALA A 195 5.37 3.83 12.68
CA ALA A 195 4.78 5.01 13.33
C ALA A 195 3.42 5.38 12.71
N GLY A 196 3.30 5.31 11.38
CA GLY A 196 2.03 5.51 10.69
C GLY A 196 0.94 4.48 11.04
N GLN A 197 1.30 3.23 11.30
CA GLN A 197 0.34 2.22 11.78
C GLN A 197 -0.07 2.44 13.23
N LEU A 198 0.88 2.80 14.09
CA LEU A 198 0.63 3.02 15.52
C LEU A 198 -0.27 4.24 15.79
N GLN A 199 -0.36 5.19 14.86
CA GLN A 199 -1.26 6.33 15.00
C GLN A 199 -2.74 5.91 15.09
N TRP A 200 -3.15 4.86 14.38
CA TRP A 200 -4.52 4.34 14.46
C TRP A 200 -4.82 3.81 15.87
N LEU A 201 -3.93 3.00 16.44
CA LEU A 201 -4.01 2.53 17.83
C LEU A 201 -4.03 3.69 18.84
N ALA A 202 -3.22 4.72 18.59
CA ALA A 202 -3.19 5.90 19.46
C ALA A 202 -4.52 6.67 19.43
N GLN A 203 -5.13 6.84 18.25
CA GLN A 203 -6.41 7.55 18.12
C GLN A 203 -7.54 6.79 18.81
N GLU A 204 -7.58 5.45 18.71
CA GLU A 204 -8.57 4.63 19.40
C GLU A 204 -8.40 4.66 20.93
N ALA A 205 -7.16 4.65 21.42
CA ALA A 205 -6.88 4.79 22.84
C ALA A 205 -7.24 6.18 23.38
N LEU A 206 -7.09 7.24 22.58
CA LEU A 206 -7.36 8.64 22.94
C LEU A 206 -8.84 9.05 22.78
N LEU A 207 -9.64 8.34 21.98
CA LEU A 207 -11.08 8.58 21.81
C LEU A 207 -11.96 7.92 22.88
N LYS A 208 -11.36 7.22 23.87
CA LYS A 208 -12.07 6.77 25.08
C LYS A 208 -12.29 7.97 26.02
N PRO A 209 -13.54 8.41 26.28
CA PRO A 209 -13.84 9.69 26.92
C PRO A 209 -13.76 9.59 28.45
N SER A 210 -12.57 9.34 28.99
CA SER A 210 -12.32 9.35 30.43
C SER A 210 -10.95 9.97 30.68
N ASP A 211 -10.94 11.29 30.92
CA ASP A 211 -9.84 12.10 31.45
C ASP A 211 -8.66 12.46 30.52
N ALA A 212 -8.85 13.43 29.60
CA ALA A 212 -7.72 14.08 28.93
C ALA A 212 -7.81 15.62 28.97
N SER A 213 -6.81 16.21 29.64
CA SER A 213 -6.60 17.65 29.85
C SER A 213 -6.44 18.47 28.56
N VAL A 214 -6.64 19.79 28.67
CA VAL A 214 -6.57 20.78 27.57
C VAL A 214 -5.25 20.68 26.79
N VAL A 215 -4.15 20.32 27.46
CA VAL A 215 -2.81 20.20 26.86
C VAL A 215 -2.73 19.06 25.83
N THR A 216 -3.39 17.93 26.10
CA THR A 216 -3.43 16.78 25.18
C THR A 216 -4.20 17.13 23.91
N LYS A 217 -5.27 17.93 24.03
CA LYS A 217 -6.05 18.42 22.87
C LYS A 217 -5.25 19.38 21.98
N SER A 218 -4.42 20.25 22.55
CA SER A 218 -3.55 21.15 21.78
C SER A 218 -2.48 20.38 21.01
N LEU A 219 -1.89 19.36 21.65
CA LEU A 219 -0.87 18.52 21.04
C LEU A 219 -1.45 17.64 19.91
N LEU A 220 -2.69 17.17 20.08
CA LEU A 220 -3.46 16.44 19.06
C LEU A 220 -3.88 17.32 17.87
N TRP A 221 -4.19 18.60 18.12
CA TRP A 221 -4.50 19.54 17.04
C TRP A 221 -3.27 19.79 16.14
N ILE A 222 -2.08 19.83 16.73
CA ILE A 222 -0.83 20.00 16.00
C ILE A 222 -0.49 18.72 15.20
N SER A 223 -0.62 17.54 15.80
CA SER A 223 -0.30 16.27 15.13
C SER A 223 -1.26 15.96 13.98
N SER A 224 -2.55 16.29 14.12
CA SER A 224 -3.57 16.08 13.09
C SER A 224 -3.44 16.98 11.86
N ARG A 225 -2.68 18.08 11.93
CA ARG A 225 -2.49 19.01 10.82
C ARG A 225 -1.29 18.67 9.93
N VAL A 226 -0.34 17.89 10.45
CA VAL A 226 0.92 17.56 9.77
C VAL A 226 0.82 16.30 8.91
N ILE A 227 -0.16 15.42 9.15
CA ILE A 227 -0.23 14.10 8.49
C ILE A 227 -1.64 13.86 7.92
N PRO A 228 -1.78 13.65 6.59
CA PRO A 228 -3.08 13.46 5.93
C PRO A 228 -3.79 12.19 6.44
N GLN A 229 -5.05 12.32 6.82
CA GLN A 229 -5.90 11.22 7.32
C GLN A 229 -6.65 10.53 6.18
N PRO A 230 -6.80 9.18 6.20
CA PRO A 230 -7.75 8.49 5.33
C PRO A 230 -9.21 8.70 5.81
N PRO A 231 -10.21 8.63 4.91
CA PRO A 231 -11.61 8.79 5.26
C PRO A 231 -12.06 7.69 6.22
N ALA A 232 -12.80 8.08 7.25
CA ALA A 232 -13.46 7.18 8.18
C ALA A 232 -14.41 6.24 7.42
N VAL A 233 -14.38 4.97 7.85
CA VAL A 233 -15.24 3.87 7.38
C VAL A 233 -16.71 4.23 7.48
#